data_AF-A0A1W9LMY1-F1
#
_entry.id   AF-A0A1W9LMY1-F1
#
_cell.length_a   1.000
_cell.length_b   1.000
_cell.length_c   1.000
_cell.angle_alpha   90.00
_cell.angle_beta   90.00
_cell.angle_gamma   90.00
#
_symmetry.space_group_name_H-M   'P 1'
#
loop_
_entity.id
_entity.type
_entity.pdbx_description
1 polymer ?
#
loop_
_entity_poly.entity_id
_entity_poly.type
_entity_poly.pdbx_seq_one_letter_code
_entity_poly.pdbx_strand_id
1 'polypeptide(L)'
;MNNTEAKSAIQTAVKAFSEGNVSDNAIYLFKTLGYNTDRQNPFEEKTFACFKDSFLDGNTRFNEDKAIVGEWKSVDLLFQISEEEAKGVKAGRFDNKEINSFIFFAVELTKSDCTRTALAQITREINKVFPMPVMVVFKYGHHLTVSVINRRLHKKDEQKDVLEKVTLIKDISVANPHRAHVEILFDLSFGELYKKHKFSSFVELHNAWQKTLDIKELSRRFYQELSNWYFRALAHVSFPDDIEKDRDVRNATGLIRLITRIIFIWFVKEKQLVPEILFNPGELSRILKEFAKNKESHSYYQAILQNLFFGTLNQKMDERGFAKQGSFADNKKNYGVKNLFRYADQFAVSSEEAIALFEDIPFLNGGLFDCLDKENDEGKVLYADGFSRNPKKRAIVPDFLFFHAEEDCDLNAIYGTKNKK
;
A
#
# COMPACT_ATOMS: atom_id res chain seq x y z
N MET A 1 -23.38 -2.47 -5.41
CA MET A 1 -22.18 -1.78 -5.87
C MET A 1 -21.07 -2.80 -5.94
N ASN A 2 -20.42 -2.98 -7.09
CA ASN A 2 -19.24 -3.85 -7.18
C ASN A 2 -18.05 -3.18 -6.46
N ASN A 3 -17.06 -3.95 -5.99
CA ASN A 3 -15.90 -3.43 -5.25
C ASN A 3 -15.20 -2.28 -5.98
N THR A 4 -15.08 -2.36 -7.30
CA THR A 4 -14.46 -1.32 -8.14
C THR A 4 -15.24 0.00 -8.09
N GLU A 5 -16.57 -0.05 -8.16
CA GLU A 5 -17.43 1.12 -8.07
C GLU A 5 -17.35 1.76 -6.67
N ALA A 6 -17.35 0.93 -5.61
CA ALA A 6 -17.24 1.41 -4.24
C ALA A 6 -15.89 2.12 -3.99
N LYS A 7 -14.78 1.56 -4.49
CA LYS A 7 -13.44 2.19 -4.39
C LYS A 7 -13.37 3.50 -5.18
N SER A 8 -13.98 3.56 -6.36
CA SER A 8 -14.08 4.80 -7.15
C SER A 8 -14.88 5.90 -6.43
N ALA A 9 -15.99 5.52 -5.80
CA ALA A 9 -16.78 6.43 -4.98
C ALA A 9 -15.98 6.97 -3.78
N ILE A 10 -15.22 6.11 -3.08
CA ILE A 10 -14.33 6.52 -1.99
C ILE A 10 -13.28 7.51 -2.49
N GLN A 11 -12.63 7.22 -3.62
CA GLN A 11 -11.63 8.12 -4.21
C GLN A 11 -12.25 9.49 -4.54
N THR A 12 -13.48 9.51 -5.05
CA THR A 12 -14.23 10.74 -5.33
C THR A 12 -14.54 11.52 -4.05
N ALA A 13 -14.98 10.83 -2.99
CA ALA A 13 -15.26 11.45 -1.70
C ALA A 13 -14.01 12.04 -1.02
N VAL A 14 -12.85 11.38 -1.14
CA VAL A 14 -11.58 11.95 -0.66
C VAL A 14 -11.17 13.17 -1.48
N LYS A 15 -11.35 13.12 -2.81
CA LYS A 15 -11.03 14.25 -3.68
C LYS A 15 -11.87 15.48 -3.41
N ALA A 16 -13.12 15.31 -2.98
CA ALA A 16 -14.00 16.42 -2.63
C ALA A 16 -13.39 17.37 -1.59
N PHE A 17 -12.50 16.88 -0.71
CA PHE A 17 -11.79 17.72 0.28
C PHE A 17 -10.78 18.72 -0.30
N SER A 18 -10.52 18.69 -1.61
CA SER A 18 -9.74 19.76 -2.27
C SER A 18 -10.49 21.09 -2.28
N GLU A 19 -11.82 21.06 -2.22
CA GLU A 19 -12.71 22.20 -2.33
C GLU A 19 -13.87 22.10 -1.31
N GLY A 20 -14.59 23.20 -1.07
CA GLY A 20 -15.78 23.16 -0.21
C GLY A 20 -15.52 23.04 1.31
N ASN A 21 -16.57 22.71 2.05
CA ASN A 21 -16.56 22.68 3.51
C ASN A 21 -16.08 21.32 4.05
N VAL A 22 -15.17 21.33 5.03
CA VAL A 22 -14.60 20.11 5.62
C VAL A 22 -15.65 19.20 6.25
N SER A 23 -16.67 19.75 6.92
CA SER A 23 -17.71 18.96 7.57
C SER A 23 -18.58 18.23 6.56
N ASP A 24 -19.04 18.95 5.52
CA ASP A 24 -19.92 18.39 4.49
C ASP A 24 -19.20 17.28 3.71
N ASN A 25 -17.93 17.49 3.39
CA ASN A 25 -17.08 16.50 2.76
C ASN A 25 -16.82 15.28 3.66
N ALA A 26 -16.66 15.48 4.97
CA ALA A 26 -16.51 14.39 5.92
C ALA A 26 -17.79 13.57 6.08
N ILE A 27 -18.95 14.21 6.13
CA ILE A 27 -20.25 13.54 6.09
C ILE A 27 -20.40 12.73 4.79
N TYR A 28 -20.06 13.33 3.64
CA TYR A 28 -20.11 12.65 2.34
C TYR A 28 -19.20 11.41 2.29
N LEU A 29 -17.97 11.51 2.81
CA LEU A 29 -17.04 10.39 2.92
C LEU A 29 -17.61 9.27 3.79
N PHE A 30 -18.09 9.57 4.99
CA PHE A 30 -18.63 8.54 5.88
C PHE A 30 -19.91 7.90 5.34
N LYS A 31 -20.77 8.69 4.67
CA LYS A 31 -21.94 8.17 3.95
C LYS A 31 -21.53 7.16 2.88
N THR A 32 -20.49 7.48 2.11
CA THR A 32 -19.92 6.59 1.08
C THR A 32 -19.34 5.31 1.68
N LEU A 33 -18.77 5.39 2.88
CA LEU A 33 -18.29 4.24 3.65
C LEU A 33 -19.42 3.42 4.31
N GLY A 34 -20.69 3.82 4.16
CA GLY A 34 -21.85 3.12 4.69
C GLY A 34 -22.27 3.53 6.11
N TYR A 35 -21.63 4.55 6.67
CA TYR A 35 -21.97 5.16 7.96
C TYR A 35 -23.07 6.21 7.75
N ASN A 36 -24.30 5.73 7.53
CA ASN A 36 -25.46 6.58 7.25
C ASN A 36 -26.21 6.89 8.56
N THR A 37 -26.51 8.16 8.78
CA THR A 37 -27.35 8.62 9.88
C THR A 37 -28.05 9.92 9.49
N ASP A 38 -29.29 10.04 9.92
CA ASP A 38 -30.08 11.27 9.80
C ASP A 38 -29.88 12.18 11.03
N ARG A 39 -29.23 11.67 12.10
CA ARG A 39 -28.89 12.38 13.34
C ARG A 39 -27.55 13.10 13.21
N GLN A 40 -27.58 14.18 12.43
CA GLN A 40 -26.47 15.14 12.37
C GLN A 40 -26.66 16.20 13.46
N ASN A 41 -25.56 16.63 14.08
CA ASN A 41 -25.58 17.68 15.09
C ASN A 41 -24.36 18.61 14.95
N PRO A 42 -24.19 19.25 13.77
CA PRO A 42 -23.12 20.20 13.55
C PRO A 42 -23.22 21.37 14.52
N PHE A 43 -22.07 21.90 14.91
CA PHE A 43 -22.02 23.11 15.71
C PHE A 43 -22.56 24.31 14.92
N GLU A 44 -23.24 25.21 15.62
CA GLU A 44 -23.64 26.51 15.06
C GLU A 44 -22.41 27.27 14.56
N GLU A 45 -21.34 27.27 15.37
CA GLU A 45 -20.03 27.77 15.00
C GLU A 45 -18.99 26.66 15.08
N LYS A 46 -18.28 26.42 13.98
CA LYS A 46 -17.27 25.35 13.86
C LYS A 46 -15.95 25.71 14.55
N THR A 47 -16.02 26.16 15.80
CA THR A 47 -14.91 26.75 16.56
C THR A 47 -14.62 25.94 17.81
N PHE A 48 -13.38 26.04 18.30
CA PHE A 48 -13.02 25.43 19.58
C PHE A 48 -13.81 26.02 20.74
N ALA A 49 -14.20 27.30 20.68
CA ALA A 49 -15.05 27.92 21.69
C ALA A 49 -16.40 27.19 21.83
N CYS A 50 -17.08 26.93 20.70
CA CYS A 50 -18.33 26.17 20.72
C CYS A 50 -18.14 24.74 21.25
N PHE A 51 -17.05 24.05 20.86
CA PHE A 51 -16.70 22.74 21.42
C PHE A 51 -16.48 22.78 22.94
N LYS A 52 -15.78 23.83 23.42
CA LYS A 52 -15.47 24.03 24.82
C LYS A 52 -16.73 24.27 25.65
N ASP A 53 -17.60 25.16 25.19
CA ASP A 53 -18.86 25.47 25.86
C ASP A 53 -19.82 24.26 25.86
N SER A 54 -19.82 23.48 24.78
CA SER A 54 -20.71 22.32 24.64
C SER A 54 -20.27 21.09 25.47
N PHE A 55 -18.96 20.86 25.64
CA PHE A 55 -18.45 19.57 26.15
C PHE A 55 -17.40 19.65 27.25
N LEU A 56 -16.76 20.81 27.46
CA LEU A 56 -15.66 20.92 28.41
C LEU A 56 -16.04 21.60 29.71
N ASP A 57 -17.23 22.21 29.84
CA ASP A 57 -17.63 22.88 31.07
C ASP A 57 -17.67 21.89 32.26
N GLY A 58 -16.86 22.17 33.28
CA GLY A 58 -16.60 21.27 34.42
C GLY A 58 -15.69 20.06 34.15
N ASN A 59 -15.20 19.82 32.93
CA ASN A 59 -14.38 18.67 32.57
C ASN A 59 -12.86 18.97 32.64
N THR A 60 -12.20 18.48 33.68
CA THR A 60 -10.75 18.68 33.89
C THR A 60 -9.85 17.73 33.09
N ARG A 61 -10.41 16.82 32.28
CA ARG A 61 -9.63 15.77 31.60
C ARG A 61 -9.00 16.22 30.29
N PHE A 62 -9.59 17.19 29.61
CA PHE A 62 -9.09 17.71 28.34
C PHE A 62 -7.94 18.69 28.58
N ASN A 63 -6.82 18.51 27.88
CA ASN A 63 -5.67 19.40 27.98
C ASN A 63 -5.47 20.16 26.65
N GLU A 64 -5.70 21.48 26.69
CA GLU A 64 -5.65 22.36 25.52
C GLU A 64 -4.26 22.41 24.86
N ASP A 65 -3.19 22.44 25.66
CA ASP A 65 -1.80 22.45 25.16
C ASP A 65 -1.46 21.16 24.39
N LYS A 66 -1.86 20.00 24.93
CA LYS A 66 -1.67 18.70 24.28
C LYS A 66 -2.55 18.53 23.05
N ALA A 67 -3.74 19.13 23.05
CA ALA A 67 -4.62 19.16 21.90
C ALA A 67 -4.22 20.23 20.87
N ILE A 68 -3.18 21.04 21.16
CA ILE A 68 -2.68 22.12 20.29
C ILE A 68 -3.80 22.97 19.71
N VAL A 69 -4.76 23.37 20.55
CA VAL A 69 -6.02 24.02 20.13
C VAL A 69 -5.81 25.30 19.33
N GLY A 70 -4.69 26.01 19.53
CA GLY A 70 -4.33 27.19 18.75
C GLY A 70 -4.10 26.91 17.25
N GLU A 71 -3.93 25.64 16.87
CA GLU A 71 -3.80 25.22 15.47
C GLU A 71 -5.13 24.75 14.87
N TRP A 72 -6.23 24.75 15.63
CA TRP A 72 -7.53 24.33 15.12
C TRP A 72 -8.15 25.48 14.34
N LYS A 73 -8.16 25.36 13.02
CA LYS A 73 -8.88 26.28 12.14
C LYS A 73 -10.39 26.08 12.28
N SER A 74 -10.83 24.83 12.40
CA SER A 74 -12.22 24.51 12.73
C SER A 74 -12.34 23.16 13.44
N VAL A 75 -13.40 22.99 14.20
CA VAL A 75 -13.85 21.69 14.75
C VAL A 75 -15.36 21.61 14.63
N ASP A 76 -15.86 20.44 14.28
CA ASP A 76 -17.30 20.23 14.10
C ASP A 76 -17.70 18.81 14.50
N LEU A 77 -18.84 18.70 15.18
CA LEU A 77 -19.51 17.44 15.47
C LEU A 77 -20.33 17.04 14.25
N LEU A 78 -19.95 15.97 13.55
CA LEU A 78 -20.63 15.61 12.31
C LEU A 78 -21.97 14.93 12.60
N PHE A 79 -21.91 13.81 13.30
CA PHE A 79 -23.06 12.99 13.61
C PHE A 79 -22.72 11.93 14.66
N GLN A 80 -23.76 11.27 15.15
CA GLN A 80 -23.67 10.13 16.04
C GLN A 80 -24.43 8.95 15.42
N ILE A 81 -23.82 7.78 15.39
CA ILE A 81 -24.50 6.55 14.96
C ILE A 81 -24.97 5.81 16.19
N SER A 82 -26.28 5.58 16.28
CA SER A 82 -26.93 4.84 17.37
C SER A 82 -27.38 3.44 16.96
N GLU A 83 -27.74 2.59 17.94
CA GLU A 83 -28.29 1.23 17.71
C GLU A 83 -29.49 1.20 16.75
N GLU A 84 -30.37 2.20 16.83
CA GLU A 84 -31.56 2.30 15.98
C GLU A 84 -31.20 2.45 14.48
N GLU A 85 -30.05 3.04 14.20
CA GLU A 85 -29.59 3.34 12.84
C GLU A 85 -28.68 2.23 12.30
N ALA A 86 -27.91 1.60 13.17
CA ALA A 86 -26.99 0.52 12.84
C ALA A 86 -27.68 -0.86 12.71
N LYS A 87 -28.85 -0.92 12.03
CA LYS A 87 -29.75 -2.10 11.85
C LYS A 87 -29.12 -3.45 12.24
N GLY A 88 -29.42 -3.92 13.45
CA GLY A 88 -28.99 -5.23 13.96
C GLY A 88 -27.73 -5.22 14.84
N VAL A 89 -27.09 -4.06 15.01
CA VAL A 89 -25.95 -3.87 15.92
C VAL A 89 -26.46 -3.41 17.28
N LYS A 90 -26.33 -4.27 18.28
CA LYS A 90 -26.79 -4.03 19.65
C LYS A 90 -25.79 -3.22 20.47
N ALA A 91 -26.26 -2.66 21.58
CA ALA A 91 -25.35 -2.11 22.57
C ALA A 91 -24.33 -3.15 23.08
N GLY A 92 -23.11 -2.69 23.35
CA GLY A 92 -22.06 -3.44 24.04
C GLY A 92 -21.65 -2.72 25.33
N ARG A 93 -20.57 -3.17 25.99
CA ARG A 93 -20.09 -2.50 27.22
C ARG A 93 -18.59 -2.22 27.19
N PHE A 94 -18.23 -0.99 27.58
CA PHE A 94 -16.93 -0.63 28.13
C PHE A 94 -17.16 -0.10 29.54
N ASP A 95 -16.40 -0.56 30.54
CA ASP A 95 -16.42 0.00 31.89
C ASP A 95 -17.82 0.00 32.54
N ASN A 96 -18.57 -1.11 32.37
CA ASN A 96 -20.00 -1.21 32.72
C ASN A 96 -20.93 -0.13 32.14
N LYS A 97 -20.41 0.78 31.29
CA LYS A 97 -21.14 1.78 30.53
C LYS A 97 -21.55 1.17 29.21
N GLU A 98 -22.83 1.27 28.93
CA GLU A 98 -23.43 0.79 27.71
C GLU A 98 -22.94 1.65 26.53
N ILE A 99 -22.30 1.00 25.57
CA ILE A 99 -21.87 1.61 24.32
C ILE A 99 -22.91 1.26 23.29
N ASN A 100 -23.78 2.22 23.05
CA ASN A 100 -24.86 2.15 22.08
C ASN A 100 -24.61 3.04 20.85
N SER A 101 -23.44 3.68 20.78
CA SER A 101 -23.15 4.65 19.72
C SER A 101 -21.67 4.95 19.47
N PHE A 102 -21.40 5.55 18.30
CA PHE A 102 -20.13 6.18 17.93
C PHE A 102 -20.35 7.64 17.57
N ILE A 103 -19.37 8.49 17.89
CA ILE A 103 -19.37 9.91 17.53
C ILE A 103 -18.31 10.19 16.47
N PHE A 104 -18.63 11.07 15.52
CA PHE A 104 -17.75 11.46 14.43
C PHE A 104 -17.50 12.97 14.46
N PHE A 105 -16.22 13.36 14.43
CA PHE A 105 -15.79 14.75 14.38
C PHE A 105 -14.97 15.04 13.12
N ALA A 106 -15.06 16.27 12.63
CA ALA A 106 -14.08 16.86 11.72
C ALA A 106 -13.27 17.93 12.45
N VAL A 107 -11.96 17.95 12.21
CA VAL A 107 -11.05 18.99 12.69
C VAL A 107 -10.19 19.47 11.52
N GLU A 108 -10.26 20.75 11.18
CA GLU A 108 -9.35 21.37 10.24
C GLU A 108 -8.20 22.04 11.00
N LEU A 109 -6.97 21.75 10.61
CA LEU A 109 -5.78 22.35 11.22
C LEU A 109 -5.16 23.39 10.29
N THR A 110 -4.61 24.46 10.88
CA THR A 110 -3.88 25.53 10.19
C THR A 110 -2.58 25.06 9.56
N LYS A 111 -1.90 24.09 10.18
CA LYS A 111 -0.63 23.53 9.69
C LYS A 111 -0.81 22.80 8.37
N SER A 112 0.19 22.88 7.49
CA SER A 112 0.23 22.09 6.24
C SER A 112 0.63 20.64 6.48
N ASP A 113 1.42 20.39 7.54
CA ASP A 113 1.95 19.08 7.90
C ASP A 113 1.80 18.83 9.40
N CYS A 114 1.36 17.63 9.75
CA CYS A 114 1.17 17.22 11.13
C CYS A 114 1.92 15.90 11.40
N THR A 115 2.49 15.75 12.60
CA THR A 115 3.14 14.50 12.99
C THR A 115 2.11 13.45 13.44
N ARG A 116 2.44 12.16 13.36
CA ARG A 116 1.59 11.09 13.94
C ARG A 116 1.31 11.33 15.42
N THR A 117 2.31 11.81 16.16
CA THR A 117 2.21 12.08 17.60
C THR A 117 1.19 13.18 17.89
N ALA A 118 1.24 14.30 17.15
CA ALA A 118 0.32 15.41 17.33
C ALA A 118 -1.14 14.99 17.08
N LEU A 119 -1.42 14.37 15.93
CA LEU A 119 -2.77 13.90 15.59
C LEU A 119 -3.29 12.88 16.61
N ALA A 120 -2.42 11.97 17.06
CA ALA A 120 -2.77 11.00 18.08
C ALA A 120 -2.99 11.61 19.48
N GLN A 121 -2.36 12.75 19.78
CA GLN A 121 -2.63 13.50 21.02
C GLN A 121 -3.99 14.19 20.92
N ILE A 122 -4.28 14.88 19.82
CA ILE A 122 -5.60 15.52 19.61
C ILE A 122 -6.73 14.49 19.75
N THR A 123 -6.64 13.35 19.06
CA THR A 123 -7.66 12.29 19.15
C THR A 123 -7.83 11.77 20.57
N ARG A 124 -6.74 11.65 21.34
CA ARG A 124 -6.81 11.23 22.75
C ARG A 124 -7.53 12.28 23.59
N GLU A 125 -7.16 13.55 23.47
CA GLU A 125 -7.77 14.62 24.25
C GLU A 125 -9.27 14.71 23.98
N ILE A 126 -9.70 14.69 22.70
CA ILE A 126 -11.11 14.63 22.33
C ILE A 126 -11.79 13.41 22.98
N ASN A 127 -11.20 12.21 22.85
CA ASN A 127 -11.81 10.98 23.37
C ASN A 127 -11.91 10.92 24.91
N LYS A 128 -11.09 11.66 25.67
CA LYS A 128 -11.22 11.71 27.14
C LYS A 128 -12.54 12.33 27.61
N VAL A 129 -13.16 13.14 26.75
CA VAL A 129 -14.37 13.91 27.04
C VAL A 129 -15.62 13.04 26.88
N PHE A 130 -15.57 12.02 26.01
CA PHE A 130 -16.74 11.21 25.65
C PHE A 130 -16.66 9.78 26.24
N PRO A 131 -17.78 9.25 26.76
CA PRO A 131 -17.85 7.87 27.26
C PRO A 131 -17.87 6.83 26.12
N MET A 132 -18.28 7.23 24.92
CA MET A 132 -18.24 6.42 23.69
C MET A 132 -17.04 6.77 22.81
N PRO A 133 -16.58 5.86 21.93
CA PRO A 133 -15.46 6.14 21.05
C PRO A 133 -15.80 7.25 20.03
N VAL A 134 -14.82 8.12 19.81
CA VAL A 134 -14.89 9.22 18.85
C VAL A 134 -13.90 8.96 17.72
N MET A 135 -14.42 8.94 16.50
CA MET A 135 -13.62 8.95 15.27
C MET A 135 -13.42 10.40 14.82
N VAL A 136 -12.19 10.74 14.44
CA VAL A 136 -11.84 12.10 14.03
C VAL A 136 -11.26 12.09 12.62
N VAL A 137 -11.79 12.95 11.76
CA VAL A 137 -11.23 13.25 10.45
C VAL A 137 -10.49 14.57 10.54
N PHE A 138 -9.19 14.53 10.28
CA PHE A 138 -8.34 15.71 10.22
C PHE A 138 -8.12 16.16 8.79
N LYS A 139 -8.32 17.44 8.52
CA LYS A 139 -7.92 18.09 7.27
C LYS A 139 -6.79 19.09 7.55
N TYR A 140 -5.68 18.98 6.82
CA TYR A 140 -4.53 19.87 6.96
C TYR A 140 -3.73 19.88 5.65
N GLY A 141 -3.29 21.06 5.20
CA GLY A 141 -2.65 21.21 3.89
C GLY A 141 -3.44 20.52 2.77
N HIS A 142 -2.77 19.64 2.00
CA HIS A 142 -3.38 18.81 0.95
C HIS A 142 -3.67 17.36 1.40
N HIS A 143 -3.82 17.15 2.71
CA HIS A 143 -3.94 15.82 3.30
C HIS A 143 -5.17 15.68 4.19
N LEU A 144 -5.72 14.47 4.19
CA LEU A 144 -6.73 13.98 5.11
C LEU A 144 -6.10 12.93 6.04
N THR A 145 -6.55 12.86 7.29
CA THR A 145 -6.21 11.73 8.18
C THR A 145 -7.43 11.28 8.96
N VAL A 146 -7.74 9.98 8.88
CA VAL A 146 -8.77 9.37 9.71
C VAL A 146 -8.12 8.76 10.94
N SER A 147 -8.65 9.09 12.11
CA SER A 147 -8.12 8.70 13.39
C SER A 147 -9.16 8.01 14.26
N VAL A 148 -8.77 6.89 14.85
CA VAL A 148 -9.60 6.13 15.79
C VAL A 148 -8.75 5.75 16.99
N ILE A 149 -9.33 5.87 18.19
CA ILE A 149 -8.68 5.42 19.42
C ILE A 149 -9.14 4.02 19.80
N ASN A 150 -8.21 3.16 20.21
CA ASN A 150 -8.62 1.92 20.82
C ASN A 150 -9.07 2.13 22.28
N ARG A 151 -10.20 1.52 22.65
CA ARG A 151 -10.71 1.47 24.01
C ARG A 151 -10.83 0.02 24.45
N ARG A 152 -10.39 -0.29 25.67
CA ARG A 152 -10.65 -1.59 26.28
C ARG A 152 -11.08 -1.45 27.73
N LEU A 153 -11.71 -2.50 28.24
CA LEU A 153 -11.93 -2.71 29.66
C LEU A 153 -10.60 -2.71 30.41
N HIS A 154 -10.54 -2.01 31.54
CA HIS A 154 -9.38 -2.07 32.42
C HIS A 154 -9.29 -3.47 33.08
N LYS A 155 -8.09 -4.04 33.13
CA LYS A 155 -7.86 -5.47 33.49
C LYS A 155 -8.02 -5.78 34.99
N LYS A 156 -8.02 -4.77 35.85
CA LYS A 156 -8.02 -4.91 37.33
C LYS A 156 -9.12 -4.12 38.03
N ASP A 157 -9.76 -3.21 37.31
CA ASP A 157 -10.71 -2.25 37.86
C ASP A 157 -11.79 -2.15 36.81
N GLU A 158 -12.89 -2.87 37.01
CA GLU A 158 -13.98 -2.96 36.05
C GLU A 158 -14.77 -1.65 35.94
N GLN A 159 -14.40 -0.63 36.74
CA GLN A 159 -14.93 0.74 36.74
C GLN A 159 -14.04 1.76 36.00
N LYS A 160 -13.08 1.30 35.17
CA LYS A 160 -12.33 2.17 34.26
C LYS A 160 -12.22 1.59 32.84
N ASP A 161 -12.20 2.47 31.85
CA ASP A 161 -11.70 2.16 30.51
C ASP A 161 -10.24 2.63 30.35
N VAL A 162 -9.53 2.01 29.39
CA VAL A 162 -8.17 2.41 29.03
C VAL A 162 -8.18 2.85 27.57
N LEU A 163 -7.87 4.13 27.36
CA LEU A 163 -7.50 4.66 26.06
C LEU A 163 -6.11 4.16 25.70
N GLU A 164 -6.00 3.33 24.67
CA GLU A 164 -4.74 2.71 24.28
C GLU A 164 -4.07 3.44 23.11
N LYS A 165 -3.80 2.68 22.03
CA LYS A 165 -3.16 3.15 20.82
C LYS A 165 -4.18 3.87 19.97
N VAL A 166 -3.80 5.05 19.50
CA VAL A 166 -4.49 5.71 18.39
C VAL A 166 -3.95 5.14 17.09
N THR A 167 -4.85 4.75 16.21
CA THR A 167 -4.52 4.31 14.86
C THR A 167 -4.93 5.38 13.86
N LEU A 168 -4.02 5.65 12.93
CA LEU A 168 -4.15 6.73 11.95
C LEU A 168 -3.99 6.14 10.55
N ILE A 169 -4.95 6.43 9.67
CA ILE A 169 -4.75 6.41 8.22
C ILE A 169 -4.27 7.82 7.86
N LYS A 170 -2.97 8.03 7.94
CA LYS A 170 -2.35 9.35 7.86
C LYS A 170 -2.02 9.73 6.41
N ASP A 171 -2.06 11.03 6.11
CA ASP A 171 -1.60 11.63 4.86
C ASP A 171 -2.28 11.08 3.61
N ILE A 172 -3.60 10.93 3.66
CA ILE A 172 -4.37 10.64 2.46
C ILE A 172 -4.39 11.91 1.62
N SER A 173 -3.63 11.92 0.52
CA SER A 173 -3.63 13.04 -0.43
C SER A 173 -5.04 13.27 -0.98
N VAL A 174 -5.52 14.52 -0.89
CA VAL A 174 -6.84 14.89 -1.44
C VAL A 174 -6.80 15.01 -2.96
N ALA A 175 -5.66 15.38 -3.55
CA ALA A 175 -5.53 15.50 -5.00
C ALA A 175 -5.38 14.13 -5.67
N ASN A 176 -4.50 13.29 -5.12
CA ASN A 176 -4.21 11.97 -5.67
C ASN A 176 -4.16 10.90 -4.56
N PRO A 177 -5.34 10.43 -4.09
CA PRO A 177 -5.41 9.42 -3.04
C PRO A 177 -4.70 8.13 -3.47
N HIS A 178 -3.68 7.72 -2.71
CA HIS A 178 -2.94 6.49 -2.99
C HIS A 178 -3.87 5.26 -2.93
N ARG A 179 -3.68 4.29 -3.84
CA ARG A 179 -4.52 3.06 -3.93
C ARG A 179 -4.65 2.36 -2.58
N ALA A 180 -3.55 2.21 -1.84
CA ALA A 180 -3.58 1.56 -0.53
C ALA A 180 -4.45 2.29 0.49
N HIS A 181 -4.52 3.64 0.46
CA HIS A 181 -5.43 4.39 1.34
C HIS A 181 -6.89 4.14 0.96
N VAL A 182 -7.21 4.12 -0.33
CA VAL A 182 -8.56 3.79 -0.81
C VAL A 182 -8.94 2.36 -0.42
N GLU A 183 -8.00 1.42 -0.52
CA GLU A 183 -8.19 0.01 -0.11
C GLU A 183 -8.47 -0.10 1.39
N ILE A 184 -7.71 0.60 2.23
CA ILE A 184 -7.92 0.61 3.69
C ILE A 184 -9.28 1.22 4.04
N LEU A 185 -9.65 2.34 3.40
CA LEU A 185 -10.96 2.96 3.60
C LEU A 185 -12.09 2.03 3.14
N PHE A 186 -11.94 1.35 2.02
CA PHE A 186 -12.91 0.35 1.53
C PHE A 186 -13.05 -0.82 2.52
N ASP A 187 -11.94 -1.33 3.03
CA ASP A 187 -11.92 -2.38 4.06
C ASP A 187 -12.55 -1.92 5.40
N LEU A 188 -12.57 -0.61 5.65
CA LEU A 188 -13.27 0.02 6.76
C LEU A 188 -14.71 0.39 6.46
N SER A 189 -15.21 0.17 5.24
CA SER A 189 -16.63 0.39 4.96
C SER A 189 -17.49 -0.56 5.80
N PHE A 190 -18.64 -0.07 6.27
CA PHE A 190 -19.51 -0.82 7.17
C PHE A 190 -19.88 -2.19 6.57
N GLY A 191 -20.18 -2.22 5.27
CA GLY A 191 -20.53 -3.44 4.54
C GLY A 191 -19.39 -4.47 4.51
N GLU A 192 -18.16 -4.07 4.19
CA GLU A 192 -17.02 -4.99 4.12
C GLU A 192 -16.60 -5.48 5.50
N LEU A 193 -16.65 -4.63 6.53
CA LEU A 193 -16.41 -5.06 7.90
C LEU A 193 -17.44 -6.08 8.34
N TYR A 194 -18.72 -5.86 8.04
CA TYR A 194 -19.78 -6.81 8.40
C TYR A 194 -19.62 -8.13 7.65
N LYS A 195 -19.23 -8.08 6.37
CA LYS A 195 -18.93 -9.25 5.57
C LYS A 195 -17.77 -10.08 6.16
N LYS A 196 -16.68 -9.44 6.60
CA LYS A 196 -15.49 -10.10 7.14
C LYS A 196 -15.63 -10.55 8.60
N HIS A 197 -16.32 -9.78 9.44
CA HIS A 197 -16.32 -9.98 10.89
C HIS A 197 -17.67 -10.38 11.49
N LYS A 198 -18.79 -10.17 10.77
CA LYS A 198 -20.15 -10.53 11.22
C LYS A 198 -20.49 -10.00 12.63
N PHE A 199 -20.10 -8.76 12.90
CA PHE A 199 -20.34 -8.12 14.20
C PHE A 199 -21.83 -7.90 14.44
N SER A 200 -22.21 -7.96 15.72
CA SER A 200 -23.58 -7.84 16.23
C SER A 200 -23.71 -6.80 17.33
N SER A 201 -22.60 -6.13 17.71
CA SER A 201 -22.60 -5.04 18.70
C SER A 201 -21.61 -3.93 18.38
N PHE A 202 -21.78 -2.75 18.97
CA PHE A 202 -20.86 -1.62 18.78
C PHE A 202 -19.42 -1.94 19.23
N VAL A 203 -19.28 -2.76 20.27
CA VAL A 203 -17.96 -3.23 20.72
C VAL A 203 -17.34 -4.15 19.68
N GLU A 204 -18.11 -5.03 19.05
CA GLU A 204 -17.62 -5.89 17.97
C GLU A 204 -17.28 -5.11 16.70
N LEU A 205 -18.06 -4.07 16.35
CA LEU A 205 -17.73 -3.13 15.28
C LEU A 205 -16.41 -2.39 15.58
N HIS A 206 -16.24 -1.89 16.80
CA HIS A 206 -14.98 -1.27 17.25
C HIS A 206 -13.80 -2.24 17.11
N ASN A 207 -13.96 -3.48 17.54
CA ASN A 207 -12.94 -4.52 17.43
C ASN A 207 -12.66 -4.91 15.97
N ALA A 208 -13.66 -4.89 15.10
CA ALA A 208 -13.51 -5.12 13.67
C ALA A 208 -12.63 -4.03 13.03
N TRP A 209 -12.89 -2.75 13.34
CA TRP A 209 -12.00 -1.65 12.94
C TRP A 209 -10.57 -1.85 13.42
N GLN A 210 -10.40 -2.18 14.71
CA GLN A 210 -9.08 -2.38 15.29
C GLN A 210 -8.31 -3.48 14.54
N LYS A 211 -8.96 -4.62 14.25
CA LYS A 211 -8.35 -5.73 13.52
C LYS A 211 -7.97 -5.35 12.08
N THR A 212 -8.84 -4.63 11.38
CA THR A 212 -8.58 -4.17 10.01
C THR A 212 -7.40 -3.21 9.92
N LEU A 213 -7.20 -2.39 10.95
CA LEU A 213 -6.11 -1.40 11.01
C LEU A 213 -4.85 -1.90 11.73
N ASP A 214 -4.82 -3.17 12.18
CA ASP A 214 -3.64 -3.73 12.83
C ASP A 214 -2.53 -3.96 11.81
N ILE A 215 -1.43 -3.21 11.95
CA ILE A 215 -0.22 -3.30 11.12
C ILE A 215 0.33 -4.74 11.09
N LYS A 216 0.21 -5.51 12.20
CA LYS A 216 0.64 -6.90 12.22
C LYS A 216 -0.19 -7.77 11.29
N GLU A 217 -1.50 -7.54 11.27
CA GLU A 217 -2.43 -8.27 10.41
C GLU A 217 -2.26 -7.87 8.94
N LEU A 218 -2.09 -6.57 8.65
CA LEU A 218 -1.73 -6.07 7.32
C LEU A 218 -0.42 -6.68 6.82
N SER A 219 0.62 -6.72 7.67
CA SER A 219 1.90 -7.34 7.34
C SER A 219 1.76 -8.84 7.09
N ARG A 220 0.99 -9.54 7.94
CA ARG A 220 0.74 -10.98 7.80
C ARG A 220 0.05 -11.30 6.47
N ARG A 221 -0.96 -10.52 6.08
CA ARG A 221 -1.66 -10.67 4.80
C ARG A 221 -0.71 -10.43 3.63
N PHE A 222 0.07 -9.35 3.66
CA PHE A 222 1.08 -9.07 2.65
C PHE A 222 2.07 -10.23 2.47
N TYR A 223 2.64 -10.75 3.57
CA TYR A 223 3.57 -11.89 3.48
C TYR A 223 2.88 -13.18 3.00
N GLN A 224 1.60 -13.37 3.34
CA GLN A 224 0.82 -14.51 2.86
C GLN A 224 0.55 -14.41 1.35
N GLU A 225 0.17 -13.24 0.85
CA GLU A 225 -0.01 -12.97 -0.59
C GLU A 225 1.31 -13.14 -1.36
N LEU A 226 2.40 -12.61 -0.82
CA LEU A 226 3.74 -12.76 -1.40
C LEU A 226 4.17 -14.23 -1.46
N SER A 227 3.91 -14.99 -0.39
CA SER A 227 4.18 -16.42 -0.32
C SER A 227 3.35 -17.20 -1.36
N ASN A 228 2.06 -16.90 -1.47
CA ASN A 228 1.18 -17.51 -2.47
C ASN A 228 1.67 -17.23 -3.90
N TRP A 229 2.03 -15.98 -4.18
CA TRP A 229 2.61 -15.58 -5.46
C TRP A 229 3.91 -16.31 -5.74
N TYR A 230 4.81 -16.41 -4.75
CA TYR A 230 6.09 -17.12 -4.87
C TYR A 230 5.90 -18.57 -5.29
N PHE A 231 5.02 -19.32 -4.61
CA PHE A 231 4.79 -20.72 -4.91
C PHE A 231 4.17 -20.92 -6.30
N ARG A 232 3.27 -20.02 -6.72
CA ARG A 232 2.73 -20.03 -8.09
C ARG A 232 3.84 -19.76 -9.11
N ALA A 233 4.62 -18.70 -8.90
CA ALA A 233 5.68 -18.30 -9.81
C ALA A 233 6.78 -19.38 -9.96
N LEU A 234 7.10 -20.12 -8.90
CA LEU A 234 8.14 -21.16 -8.91
C LEU A 234 7.92 -22.22 -10.01
N ALA A 235 6.66 -22.54 -10.33
CA ALA A 235 6.32 -23.51 -11.38
C ALA A 235 6.58 -22.98 -12.81
N HIS A 236 6.66 -21.66 -12.99
CA HIS A 236 6.67 -21.01 -14.31
C HIS A 236 8.00 -20.32 -14.66
N VAL A 237 8.89 -20.14 -13.69
CA VAL A 237 10.20 -19.50 -13.92
C VAL A 237 11.28 -20.52 -14.31
N SER A 238 12.29 -20.03 -15.02
CA SER A 238 13.48 -20.81 -15.36
C SER A 238 14.74 -19.94 -15.29
N PHE A 239 15.67 -20.31 -14.42
CA PHE A 239 17.00 -19.68 -14.32
C PHE A 239 18.10 -20.61 -14.89
N PRO A 240 19.29 -20.08 -15.26
CA PRO A 240 20.35 -20.88 -15.91
C PRO A 240 21.06 -21.87 -14.99
N ASP A 241 21.30 -23.08 -15.48
CA ASP A 241 21.82 -24.22 -14.72
C ASP A 241 23.35 -24.23 -14.50
N ASP A 242 24.06 -23.14 -14.77
CA ASP A 242 25.53 -23.16 -14.78
C ASP A 242 26.15 -23.30 -13.40
N ILE A 243 25.52 -22.74 -12.38
CA ILE A 243 26.01 -22.72 -11.01
C ILE A 243 25.32 -23.79 -10.15
N GLU A 244 23.99 -23.87 -10.25
CA GLU A 244 23.18 -24.86 -9.54
C GLU A 244 22.43 -25.74 -10.54
N LYS A 245 22.64 -27.05 -10.45
CA LYS A 245 22.07 -28.04 -11.37
C LYS A 245 20.66 -28.46 -10.97
N ASP A 246 20.39 -28.52 -9.68
CA ASP A 246 19.06 -28.81 -9.16
C ASP A 246 18.10 -27.70 -9.58
N ARG A 247 17.06 -28.07 -10.35
CA ARG A 247 16.09 -27.13 -10.91
C ARG A 247 15.32 -26.40 -9.81
N ASP A 248 14.91 -27.11 -8.76
CA ASP A 248 14.02 -26.56 -7.75
C ASP A 248 14.80 -25.62 -6.84
N VAL A 249 16.02 -26.00 -6.44
CA VAL A 249 16.94 -25.13 -5.68
C VAL A 249 17.32 -23.90 -6.49
N ARG A 250 17.70 -24.08 -7.76
CA ARG A 250 18.09 -22.98 -8.64
C ARG A 250 16.96 -21.98 -8.83
N ASN A 251 15.78 -22.45 -9.23
CA ASN A 251 14.65 -21.58 -9.51
C ASN A 251 14.15 -20.89 -8.24
N ALA A 252 14.11 -21.58 -7.10
CA ALA A 252 13.79 -20.98 -5.82
C ALA A 252 14.76 -19.84 -5.48
N THR A 253 16.06 -20.09 -5.58
CA THR A 253 17.09 -19.11 -5.26
C THR A 253 17.02 -17.89 -6.19
N GLY A 254 16.87 -18.10 -7.50
CA GLY A 254 16.72 -17.01 -8.48
C GLY A 254 15.46 -16.18 -8.24
N LEU A 255 14.35 -16.84 -7.93
CA LEU A 255 13.07 -16.19 -7.66
C LEU A 255 13.08 -15.38 -6.36
N ILE A 256 13.74 -15.87 -5.30
CA ILE A 256 13.93 -15.11 -4.05
C ILE A 256 14.72 -13.82 -4.32
N ARG A 257 15.79 -13.90 -5.11
CA ARG A 257 16.56 -12.69 -5.50
C ARG A 257 15.68 -11.72 -6.31
N LEU A 258 14.90 -12.24 -7.25
CA LEU A 258 13.97 -11.44 -8.03
C LEU A 258 12.97 -10.69 -7.15
N ILE A 259 12.30 -11.41 -6.24
CA ILE A 259 11.33 -10.81 -5.29
C ILE A 259 11.99 -9.70 -4.48
N THR A 260 13.18 -9.95 -3.93
CA THR A 260 13.89 -8.98 -3.10
C THR A 260 14.19 -7.69 -3.89
N ARG A 261 14.63 -7.81 -5.15
CA ARG A 261 14.89 -6.66 -6.03
C ARG A 261 13.60 -5.93 -6.42
N ILE A 262 12.51 -6.66 -6.69
CA ILE A 262 11.20 -6.06 -7.04
C ILE A 262 10.60 -5.28 -5.87
N ILE A 263 10.64 -5.82 -4.66
CA ILE A 263 10.15 -5.12 -3.45
C ILE A 263 10.87 -3.77 -3.30
N PHE A 264 12.18 -3.75 -3.53
CA PHE A 264 12.95 -2.51 -3.48
C PHE A 264 12.60 -1.56 -4.63
N ILE A 265 12.47 -2.07 -5.86
CA ILE A 265 11.99 -1.25 -6.99
C ILE A 265 10.64 -0.62 -6.68
N TRP A 266 9.73 -1.36 -6.06
CA TRP A 266 8.43 -0.83 -5.68
C TRP A 266 8.59 0.38 -4.75
N PHE A 267 9.46 0.29 -3.75
CA PHE A 267 9.77 1.43 -2.88
C PHE A 267 10.35 2.63 -3.65
N VAL A 268 11.27 2.40 -4.59
CA VAL A 268 11.88 3.46 -5.40
C VAL A 268 10.84 4.10 -6.34
N LYS A 269 9.92 3.31 -6.90
CA LYS A 269 8.77 3.78 -7.68
C LYS A 269 7.85 4.66 -6.82
N GLU A 270 7.53 4.25 -5.59
CA GLU A 270 6.72 5.05 -4.65
C GLU A 270 7.39 6.39 -4.27
N LYS A 271 8.73 6.45 -4.36
CA LYS A 271 9.50 7.70 -4.22
C LYS A 271 9.57 8.52 -5.51
N GLN A 272 8.89 8.11 -6.58
CA GLN A 272 8.87 8.76 -7.89
C GLN A 272 10.26 8.84 -8.55
N LEU A 273 11.17 7.94 -8.17
CA LEU A 273 12.52 7.87 -8.74
C LEU A 273 12.63 6.87 -9.91
N VAL A 274 11.60 6.04 -10.11
CA VAL A 274 11.46 5.18 -11.29
C VAL A 274 10.14 5.54 -12.00
N PRO A 275 10.17 5.84 -13.31
CA PRO A 275 8.99 6.20 -14.09
C PRO A 275 7.89 5.14 -14.06
N GLU A 276 6.63 5.56 -13.88
CA GLU A 276 5.47 4.66 -13.86
C GLU A 276 5.21 3.98 -15.21
N ILE A 277 5.68 4.59 -16.31
CA ILE A 277 5.58 4.03 -17.67
C ILE A 277 6.16 2.60 -17.76
N LEU A 278 7.19 2.29 -16.96
CA LEU A 278 7.83 0.98 -16.91
C LEU A 278 6.95 -0.10 -16.25
N PHE A 279 5.83 0.26 -15.63
CA PHE A 279 4.92 -0.67 -14.95
C PHE A 279 3.49 -0.60 -15.49
N ASN A 280 3.26 0.20 -16.53
CA ASN A 280 1.94 0.37 -17.12
C ASN A 280 1.75 -0.61 -18.29
N PRO A 281 0.79 -1.56 -18.23
CA PRO A 281 0.59 -2.53 -19.31
C PRO A 281 0.32 -1.90 -20.68
N GLY A 282 -0.41 -0.78 -20.72
CA GLY A 282 -0.72 -0.06 -21.95
C GLY A 282 0.54 0.52 -22.60
N GLU A 283 1.43 1.13 -21.81
CA GLU A 283 2.68 1.69 -22.32
C GLU A 283 3.70 0.59 -22.65
N LEU A 284 3.80 -0.45 -21.84
CA LEU A 284 4.65 -1.62 -22.11
C LEU A 284 4.28 -2.31 -23.43
N SER A 285 3.00 -2.38 -23.77
CA SER A 285 2.53 -2.93 -25.06
C SER A 285 3.01 -2.12 -26.28
N ARG A 286 3.35 -0.83 -26.09
CA ARG A 286 3.92 0.04 -27.13
C ARG A 286 5.44 -0.06 -27.18
N ILE A 287 6.07 -0.23 -26.01
CA ILE A 287 7.54 -0.24 -25.86
C ILE A 287 8.15 -1.60 -26.25
N LEU A 288 7.43 -2.70 -26.01
CA LEU A 288 7.94 -4.07 -26.16
C LEU A 288 7.19 -4.84 -27.25
N LYS A 289 7.93 -5.57 -28.11
CA LYS A 289 7.35 -6.29 -29.25
C LYS A 289 6.44 -7.44 -28.85
N GLU A 290 6.83 -8.21 -27.84
CA GLU A 290 6.18 -9.48 -27.44
C GLU A 290 5.58 -9.41 -26.04
N PHE A 291 5.23 -8.21 -25.55
CA PHE A 291 4.68 -8.06 -24.20
C PHE A 291 3.29 -8.68 -24.07
N ALA A 292 3.16 -9.62 -23.12
CA ALA A 292 1.90 -10.24 -22.72
C ALA A 292 1.00 -10.75 -23.88
N LYS A 293 1.58 -11.10 -25.04
CA LYS A 293 0.83 -11.63 -26.20
C LYS A 293 0.25 -13.02 -25.94
N ASN A 294 0.94 -13.81 -25.12
CA ASN A 294 0.53 -15.14 -24.70
C ASN A 294 1.17 -15.50 -23.34
N LYS A 295 0.84 -16.68 -22.80
CA LYS A 295 1.34 -17.14 -21.49
C LYS A 295 2.86 -17.39 -21.44
N GLU A 296 3.52 -17.48 -22.60
CA GLU A 296 4.97 -17.71 -22.71
C GLU A 296 5.77 -16.42 -22.91
N SER A 297 5.07 -15.29 -23.10
CA SER A 297 5.68 -13.97 -23.21
C SER A 297 6.47 -13.65 -21.94
N HIS A 298 7.72 -13.20 -22.08
CA HIS A 298 8.66 -12.97 -20.97
C HIS A 298 9.57 -11.76 -21.22
N SER A 299 9.11 -10.85 -22.10
CA SER A 299 9.88 -9.69 -22.54
C SER A 299 10.02 -8.64 -21.44
N TYR A 300 9.05 -8.55 -20.52
CA TYR A 300 9.07 -7.58 -19.44
C TYR A 300 10.24 -7.82 -18.47
N TYR A 301 10.41 -9.06 -18.02
CA TYR A 301 11.50 -9.37 -17.11
C TYR A 301 12.87 -9.14 -17.76
N GLN A 302 13.05 -9.59 -19.00
CA GLN A 302 14.32 -9.45 -19.71
C GLN A 302 14.62 -7.99 -20.08
N ALA A 303 13.75 -7.36 -20.86
CA ALA A 303 14.01 -6.04 -21.43
C ALA A 303 13.83 -4.89 -20.42
N ILE A 304 12.93 -5.02 -19.45
CA ILE A 304 12.68 -3.95 -18.46
C ILE A 304 13.39 -4.25 -17.15
N LEU A 305 13.00 -5.32 -16.44
CA LEU A 305 13.47 -5.52 -15.07
C LEU A 305 14.98 -5.81 -14.98
N GLN A 306 15.53 -6.69 -15.82
CA GLN A 306 16.97 -6.96 -15.79
C GLN A 306 17.81 -5.74 -16.17
N ASN A 307 17.38 -4.95 -17.17
CA ASN A 307 18.07 -3.70 -17.53
C ASN A 307 17.92 -2.62 -16.43
N LEU A 308 16.79 -2.58 -15.75
CA LEU A 308 16.59 -1.71 -14.58
C LEU A 308 17.51 -2.10 -13.43
N PHE A 309 17.60 -3.39 -13.09
CA PHE A 309 18.50 -3.86 -12.04
C PHE A 309 19.96 -3.59 -12.39
N PHE A 310 20.43 -4.18 -13.49
CA PHE A 310 21.85 -4.34 -13.74
C PHE A 310 22.42 -3.20 -14.57
N GLY A 311 21.67 -2.77 -15.59
CA GLY A 311 22.11 -1.73 -16.52
C GLY A 311 21.82 -0.30 -16.06
N THR A 312 20.94 -0.11 -15.07
CA THR A 312 20.44 1.22 -14.66
C THR A 312 20.79 1.53 -13.21
N LEU A 313 20.26 0.75 -12.26
CA LEU A 313 20.49 0.98 -10.84
C LEU A 313 21.92 0.63 -10.40
N ASN A 314 22.60 -0.22 -11.18
CA ASN A 314 24.00 -0.60 -11.00
C ASN A 314 24.96 -0.01 -12.04
N GLN A 315 24.56 1.09 -12.72
CA GLN A 315 25.39 1.80 -13.68
C GLN A 315 25.23 3.31 -13.55
N LYS A 316 26.33 4.05 -13.67
CA LYS A 316 26.27 5.52 -13.68
C LYS A 316 25.45 6.02 -14.86
N MET A 317 24.75 7.12 -14.67
CA MET A 317 23.77 7.66 -15.62
C MET A 317 24.39 7.95 -16.99
N ASP A 318 25.59 8.53 -17.03
CA ASP A 318 26.36 8.90 -18.21
C ASP A 318 27.07 7.72 -18.90
N GLU A 319 27.13 6.55 -18.24
CA GLU A 319 27.78 5.35 -18.75
C GLU A 319 26.76 4.29 -19.25
N ARG A 320 25.47 4.64 -19.34
CA ARG A 320 24.40 3.73 -19.77
C ARG A 320 24.45 3.49 -21.28
N GLY A 321 24.30 2.23 -21.66
CA GLY A 321 24.26 1.85 -23.07
C GLY A 321 24.05 0.36 -23.28
N PHE A 322 23.67 -0.03 -24.49
CA PHE A 322 23.54 -1.44 -24.86
C PHE A 322 24.90 -2.10 -25.06
N ALA A 323 24.98 -3.38 -24.69
CA ALA A 323 26.07 -4.22 -25.18
C ALA A 323 26.00 -4.33 -26.71
N LYS A 324 27.15 -4.12 -27.37
CA LYS A 324 27.24 -4.10 -28.82
C LYS A 324 26.88 -5.46 -29.40
N GLN A 325 25.85 -5.49 -30.25
CA GLN A 325 25.52 -6.64 -31.09
C GLN A 325 26.34 -6.54 -32.37
N GLY A 326 27.11 -7.57 -32.70
CA GLY A 326 27.96 -7.53 -33.89
C GLY A 326 28.73 -8.83 -34.12
N SER A 327 29.90 -8.70 -34.74
CA SER A 327 30.80 -9.83 -35.01
C SER A 327 31.23 -10.54 -33.72
N PHE A 328 31.82 -11.73 -33.83
CA PHE A 328 32.40 -12.43 -32.67
C PHE A 328 33.40 -11.53 -31.90
N ALA A 329 34.18 -10.72 -32.62
CA ALA A 329 35.12 -9.77 -32.02
C ALA A 329 34.42 -8.65 -31.24
N ASP A 330 33.28 -8.15 -31.72
CA ASP A 330 32.50 -7.13 -31.02
C ASP A 330 31.80 -7.69 -29.78
N ASN A 331 31.26 -8.91 -29.89
CA ASN A 331 30.64 -9.59 -28.76
C ASN A 331 31.64 -9.92 -27.66
N LYS A 332 32.88 -10.28 -28.01
CA LYS A 332 33.95 -10.55 -27.06
C LYS A 332 34.29 -9.33 -26.19
N LYS A 333 34.21 -8.11 -26.72
CA LYS A 333 34.47 -6.86 -25.97
C LYS A 333 33.47 -6.61 -24.84
N ASN A 334 32.27 -7.20 -24.92
CA ASN A 334 31.24 -7.07 -23.89
C ASN A 334 30.90 -8.43 -23.24
N TYR A 335 31.77 -9.43 -23.39
CA TYR A 335 31.66 -10.68 -22.66
C TYR A 335 31.95 -10.44 -21.18
N GLY A 336 31.15 -11.01 -20.28
CA GLY A 336 31.32 -10.85 -18.83
C GLY A 336 30.93 -9.48 -18.26
N VAL A 337 30.73 -8.45 -19.08
CA VAL A 337 30.23 -7.13 -18.64
C VAL A 337 28.81 -7.29 -18.09
N LYS A 338 28.52 -6.69 -16.94
CA LYS A 338 27.26 -6.93 -16.20
C LYS A 338 26.32 -5.74 -16.10
N ASN A 339 26.77 -4.57 -16.50
CA ASN A 339 26.13 -3.27 -16.28
C ASN A 339 25.74 -2.54 -17.58
N LEU A 340 25.73 -3.25 -18.71
CA LEU A 340 25.21 -2.73 -19.98
C LEU A 340 23.82 -3.28 -20.23
N PHE A 341 23.01 -2.57 -21.00
CA PHE A 341 21.67 -3.04 -21.38
C PHE A 341 21.78 -4.26 -22.32
N ARG A 342 20.77 -5.14 -22.28
CA ARG A 342 20.57 -6.25 -23.22
C ARG A 342 19.17 -6.18 -23.84
N TYR A 343 18.93 -7.05 -24.80
CA TYR A 343 17.61 -7.27 -25.40
C TYR A 343 17.08 -6.09 -26.22
N ALA A 344 17.96 -5.32 -26.86
CA ALA A 344 17.58 -4.28 -27.82
C ALA A 344 16.59 -4.80 -28.88
N ASP A 345 16.72 -6.07 -29.27
CA ASP A 345 15.83 -6.75 -30.21
C ASP A 345 14.38 -6.92 -29.71
N GLN A 346 14.15 -6.86 -28.39
CA GLN A 346 12.81 -6.98 -27.79
C GLN A 346 12.04 -5.66 -27.68
N PHE A 347 12.74 -4.52 -27.79
CA PHE A 347 12.11 -3.21 -27.85
C PHE A 347 11.50 -2.97 -29.24
N ALA A 348 10.30 -2.39 -29.25
CA ALA A 348 9.63 -1.89 -30.46
C ALA A 348 10.09 -0.48 -30.85
N VAL A 349 10.68 0.24 -29.90
CA VAL A 349 11.31 1.56 -30.06
C VAL A 349 12.80 1.45 -30.43
N SER A 350 13.41 2.55 -30.84
CA SER A 350 14.85 2.62 -31.08
C SER A 350 15.66 2.36 -29.80
N SER A 351 16.96 2.07 -29.94
CA SER A 351 17.83 1.83 -28.78
C SER A 351 18.01 3.10 -27.93
N GLU A 352 18.02 4.26 -28.59
CA GLU A 352 18.11 5.58 -27.97
C GLU A 352 16.85 5.87 -27.14
N GLU A 353 15.66 5.65 -27.72
CA GLU A 353 14.39 5.77 -27.00
C GLU A 353 14.30 4.77 -25.84
N ALA A 354 14.79 3.53 -26.02
CA ALA A 354 14.81 2.54 -24.96
C ALA A 354 15.70 2.96 -23.78
N ILE A 355 16.86 3.58 -24.03
CA ILE A 355 17.73 4.11 -22.97
C ILE A 355 17.07 5.30 -22.27
N ALA A 356 16.42 6.20 -23.02
CA ALA A 356 15.75 7.38 -22.48
C ALA A 356 14.68 7.03 -21.43
N LEU A 357 14.02 5.87 -21.55
CA LEU A 357 13.07 5.37 -20.53
C LEU A 357 13.68 5.21 -19.12
N PHE A 358 15.00 5.09 -19.03
CA PHE A 358 15.73 4.86 -17.78
C PHE A 358 16.62 6.03 -17.38
N GLU A 359 16.72 7.09 -18.19
CA GLU A 359 17.73 8.15 -18.07
C GLU A 359 17.70 8.85 -16.70
N ASP A 360 16.52 9.26 -16.24
CA ASP A 360 16.34 10.00 -14.99
C ASP A 360 16.40 9.12 -13.72
N ILE A 361 16.53 7.80 -13.88
CA ILE A 361 16.58 6.87 -12.74
C ILE A 361 17.95 7.01 -12.06
N PRO A 362 18.03 7.21 -10.74
CA PRO A 362 19.31 7.39 -10.06
C PRO A 362 20.14 6.11 -9.99
N PHE A 363 21.47 6.27 -9.97
CA PHE A 363 22.40 5.19 -9.62
C PHE A 363 22.34 4.91 -8.11
N LEU A 364 22.21 3.64 -7.71
CA LEU A 364 22.07 3.25 -6.31
C LEU A 364 23.19 2.35 -5.77
N ASN A 365 24.14 1.92 -6.61
CA ASN A 365 25.35 1.13 -6.26
C ASN A 365 25.21 0.21 -5.04
N GLY A 366 24.19 -0.63 -5.02
CA GLY A 366 23.88 -1.47 -3.88
C GLY A 366 23.94 -2.92 -4.32
N GLY A 367 24.70 -3.77 -3.61
CA GLY A 367 24.88 -5.19 -3.95
C GLY A 367 23.58 -5.99 -4.12
N LEU A 368 22.43 -5.44 -3.74
CA LEU A 368 21.10 -5.93 -4.11
C LEU A 368 20.90 -6.05 -5.64
N PHE A 369 21.39 -5.07 -6.39
CA PHE A 369 21.28 -4.99 -7.85
C PHE A 369 22.51 -5.50 -8.59
N ASP A 370 23.46 -6.13 -7.90
CA ASP A 370 24.58 -6.79 -8.56
C ASP A 370 24.07 -8.01 -9.35
N CYS A 371 24.59 -8.15 -10.56
CA CYS A 371 24.40 -9.35 -11.35
C CYS A 371 25.35 -10.43 -10.85
N LEU A 372 24.78 -11.57 -10.45
CA LEU A 372 25.54 -12.69 -9.88
C LEU A 372 26.10 -13.67 -10.93
N ASP A 373 25.91 -13.37 -12.22
CA ASP A 373 26.65 -14.04 -13.29
C ASP A 373 28.15 -13.82 -13.05
N LYS A 374 29.01 -14.85 -13.12
CA LYS A 374 30.42 -14.75 -12.72
C LYS A 374 31.33 -15.57 -13.63
N GLU A 375 32.58 -15.15 -13.80
CA GLU A 375 33.58 -15.95 -14.50
C GLU A 375 34.10 -17.07 -13.58
N ASN A 376 34.37 -18.23 -14.16
CA ASN A 376 35.12 -19.30 -13.51
C ASN A 376 36.64 -19.10 -13.72
N ASP A 377 37.45 -20.00 -13.15
CA ASP A 377 38.91 -19.94 -13.25
C ASP A 377 39.45 -20.04 -14.70
N GLU A 378 38.62 -20.50 -15.64
CA GLU A 378 38.94 -20.62 -17.07
C GLU A 378 38.50 -19.37 -17.88
N GLY A 379 37.98 -18.33 -17.22
CA GLY A 379 37.47 -17.11 -17.85
C GLY A 379 36.12 -17.29 -18.56
N LYS A 380 35.41 -18.40 -18.31
CA LYS A 380 34.06 -18.65 -18.82
C LYS A 380 33.01 -18.10 -17.86
N VAL A 381 32.09 -17.30 -18.36
CA VAL A 381 30.95 -16.79 -17.60
C VAL A 381 29.95 -17.91 -17.30
N LEU A 382 29.67 -18.12 -16.02
CA LEU A 382 28.61 -18.92 -15.43
C LEU A 382 27.43 -18.00 -15.10
N TYR A 383 26.23 -18.36 -15.55
CA TYR A 383 25.05 -17.52 -15.42
C TYR A 383 24.19 -17.96 -14.23
N ALA A 384 23.89 -17.02 -13.33
CA ALA A 384 23.02 -17.20 -12.16
C ALA A 384 21.71 -16.40 -12.32
N ASP A 385 21.83 -15.14 -12.72
CA ASP A 385 20.71 -14.24 -12.99
C ASP A 385 20.31 -14.28 -14.48
N GLY A 386 21.18 -14.85 -15.33
CA GLY A 386 20.88 -15.07 -16.73
C GLY A 386 20.72 -13.79 -17.52
N PHE A 387 21.56 -12.79 -17.22
CA PHE A 387 21.57 -11.51 -17.92
C PHE A 387 22.42 -11.61 -19.20
N SER A 388 21.97 -12.49 -20.10
CA SER A 388 22.75 -12.99 -21.22
C SER A 388 22.09 -12.73 -22.57
N ARG A 389 22.92 -12.42 -23.57
CA ARG A 389 22.47 -12.39 -24.97
C ARG A 389 22.32 -13.79 -25.57
N ASN A 390 22.87 -14.83 -24.96
CA ASN A 390 22.70 -16.21 -25.41
C ASN A 390 21.33 -16.76 -24.97
N PRO A 391 20.41 -17.12 -25.90
CA PRO A 391 19.08 -17.61 -25.55
C PRO A 391 19.07 -18.80 -24.59
N LYS A 392 20.08 -19.68 -24.65
CA LYS A 392 20.18 -20.86 -23.78
C LYS A 392 20.59 -20.52 -22.33
N LYS A 393 21.02 -19.28 -22.07
CA LYS A 393 21.55 -18.82 -20.78
C LYS A 393 20.76 -17.63 -20.23
N ARG A 394 19.58 -17.37 -20.78
CA ARG A 394 18.66 -16.33 -20.29
C ARG A 394 17.80 -16.89 -19.16
N ALA A 395 17.52 -16.06 -18.16
CA ALA A 395 16.42 -16.32 -17.26
C ALA A 395 15.08 -16.02 -17.96
N ILE A 396 14.09 -16.87 -17.72
CA ILE A 396 12.73 -16.77 -18.28
C ILE A 396 11.77 -16.60 -17.11
N VAL A 397 11.09 -15.46 -17.08
CA VAL A 397 10.05 -15.14 -16.10
C VAL A 397 8.87 -14.57 -16.88
N PRO A 398 7.75 -15.30 -16.98
CA PRO A 398 6.62 -14.88 -17.80
C PRO A 398 5.98 -13.56 -17.36
N ASP A 399 5.57 -12.75 -18.34
CA ASP A 399 4.96 -11.42 -18.16
C ASP A 399 3.67 -11.50 -17.33
N PHE A 400 2.89 -12.59 -17.48
CA PHE A 400 1.63 -12.77 -16.76
C PHE A 400 1.81 -12.81 -15.23
N LEU A 401 2.99 -13.18 -14.74
CA LEU A 401 3.27 -13.20 -13.30
C LEU A 401 3.22 -11.80 -12.68
N PHE A 402 3.36 -10.74 -13.48
CA PHE A 402 3.37 -9.35 -13.01
C PHE A 402 2.05 -8.61 -13.29
N PHE A 403 1.29 -9.02 -14.31
CA PHE A 403 0.19 -8.21 -14.84
C PHE A 403 -1.17 -8.92 -14.96
N HIS A 404 -1.25 -10.22 -14.67
CA HIS A 404 -2.53 -10.92 -14.77
C HIS A 404 -3.41 -10.68 -13.51
N ALA A 405 -4.72 -10.85 -13.67
CA ALA A 405 -5.66 -10.75 -12.56
C ALA A 405 -5.37 -11.84 -11.52
N GLU A 406 -5.75 -11.60 -10.26
CA GLU A 406 -5.69 -12.61 -9.20
C GLU A 406 -6.47 -13.86 -9.64
N GLU A 407 -5.76 -14.99 -9.74
CA GLU A 407 -6.35 -16.30 -10.03
C GLU A 407 -6.24 -17.17 -8.78
N ASP A 408 -7.35 -17.81 -8.38
CA ASP A 408 -7.38 -18.81 -7.32
C ASP A 408 -6.41 -19.96 -7.67
N CYS A 409 -5.40 -20.19 -6.83
CA CYS A 409 -4.44 -21.28 -6.99
C CYS A 409 -4.55 -22.24 -5.80
N ASP A 410 -4.64 -23.55 -6.06
CA ASP A 410 -4.66 -24.55 -5.00
C ASP A 410 -3.25 -24.75 -4.42
N LEU A 411 -3.03 -24.20 -3.23
CA LEU A 411 -1.78 -24.32 -2.46
C LEU A 411 -1.90 -25.30 -1.29
N ASN A 412 -2.98 -26.11 -1.23
CA ASN A 412 -3.25 -27.01 -0.11
C ASN A 412 -2.11 -28.01 0.16
N ALA A 413 -1.53 -28.56 -0.91
CA ALA A 413 -0.39 -29.47 -0.80
C ALA A 413 0.85 -28.81 -0.18
N ILE A 414 1.06 -27.51 -0.45
CA ILE A 414 2.23 -26.75 0.02
C ILE A 414 2.08 -26.37 1.49
N TYR A 415 0.88 -25.97 1.91
CA TYR A 415 0.61 -25.59 3.28
C TYR A 415 0.20 -26.76 4.19
N GLY A 416 0.09 -27.98 3.65
CA GLY A 416 -0.41 -29.14 4.40
C GLY A 416 -1.87 -28.97 4.84
N THR A 417 -2.67 -28.19 4.10
CA THR A 417 -4.08 -27.92 4.41
C THR A 417 -5.00 -28.71 3.49
N LYS A 418 -6.30 -28.76 3.82
CA LYS A 418 -7.36 -29.25 2.93
C LYS A 418 -8.44 -28.18 2.83
N ASN A 419 -8.99 -27.96 1.64
CA ASN A 419 -10.11 -27.04 1.36
C ASN A 419 -9.88 -25.56 1.70
N LYS A 420 -8.63 -25.08 1.71
CA LYS A 420 -8.35 -23.64 1.71
C LYS A 420 -8.12 -23.18 0.27
N LYS A 421 -8.85 -22.13 -0.14
CA LYS A 421 -8.62 -21.39 -1.38
C LYS A 421 -7.66 -20.25 -1.10
#